data_AF-A0A2B7ZQW8-F1
#
_entry.id   AF-A0A2B7ZQW8-F1
#
_cell.length_a   1.000
_cell.length_b   1.000
_cell.length_c   1.000
_cell.angle_alpha   90.00
_cell.angle_beta   90.00
_cell.angle_gamma   90.00
#
_symmetry.space_group_name_H-M   'P 1'
#
loop_
_entity.id
_entity.type
_entity.pdbx_description
1 polymer ?
#
loop_
_entity_poly.entity_id
_entity_poly.type
_entity_poly.pdbx_seq_one_letter_code
_entity_poly.pdbx_strand_id
1 'polypeptide(L)'
;MEATRAHCLRSLSKQCPQFGRSVQESRRLLSFLRSHESNKPLVRTDRHPNNPSNRPSTSSKETDKHLSSILDHPLFRIVPAKPLPRRDQNDNHAQDAPNVRRKLAEDPLGLLDELIASGRADHNALHRCLRAHGSPSTPSKLPNAIGFSSVGSRIVAWYSAADFESRMLFFGSRPTMAVVMPYMAVDRLQDMIIDWVKMVYTGASSDAGQGLANSLLPTQRVCLMNLLHEFVTAEIKYGHGIQSALRYFIRVCEILPPGDKFSDSKHDPFRASLRSTSSILATWISNHSKTTKVQEVPVALFEEFCMLSSQLSNSKYWGACLPLYHPTSPDVKPALSYMKHGPASRGTRIHPTMRKHLLRLSLDAAQLCLEQKLYSEASWSLTHAKQFIAGEEFTSEQPSERSNPQTTLGSDQLLGGICLQ
;
A
#
# COMPACT_ATOMS: atom_id res chain seq x y z
N MET A 1 14.93 -45.13 43.23
CA MET A 1 14.40 -43.88 43.81
C MET A 1 14.32 -42.85 42.68
N GLU A 2 13.64 -41.74 42.92
CA GLU A 2 13.20 -40.71 41.96
C GLU A 2 14.32 -40.25 41.00
N ALA A 3 14.12 -40.09 39.69
CA ALA A 3 13.17 -39.25 38.94
C ALA A 3 13.52 -37.73 39.04
N THR A 4 13.50 -36.93 37.97
CA THR A 4 12.79 -37.10 36.67
C THR A 4 13.64 -36.64 35.47
N ARG A 5 13.28 -37.09 34.24
CA ARG A 5 13.98 -36.82 32.96
C ARG A 5 13.60 -35.48 32.30
N ALA A 6 14.47 -35.02 31.41
CA ALA A 6 14.18 -33.97 30.43
C ALA A 6 13.18 -34.43 29.34
N HIS A 7 12.33 -33.49 28.89
CA HIS A 7 11.61 -33.54 27.61
C HIS A 7 11.71 -32.12 26.98
N CYS A 8 12.24 -31.92 25.77
CA CYS A 8 11.86 -32.41 24.43
C CYS A 8 10.82 -31.49 23.74
N LEU A 9 11.26 -30.80 22.69
CA LEU A 9 10.48 -29.89 21.85
C LEU A 9 9.35 -30.63 21.12
N ARG A 10 8.09 -30.17 21.21
CA ARG A 10 7.00 -30.61 20.31
C ARG A 10 5.90 -29.57 20.11
N SER A 11 6.01 -28.85 19.00
CA SER A 11 4.93 -28.36 18.11
C SER A 11 3.52 -28.15 18.73
N LEU A 12 3.20 -26.90 19.09
CA LEU A 12 1.83 -26.45 19.42
C LEU A 12 0.98 -26.24 18.14
N SER A 13 0.88 -27.28 17.30
CA SER A 13 0.17 -27.25 16.00
C SER A 13 -1.12 -28.09 15.97
N LYS A 14 -1.63 -28.51 17.14
CA LYS A 14 -2.80 -29.39 17.26
C LYS A 14 -3.80 -28.97 18.34
N GLN A 15 -4.37 -27.77 18.23
CA GLN A 15 -5.56 -27.43 19.03
C GLN A 15 -6.57 -26.47 18.38
N CYS A 16 -6.73 -26.56 17.05
CA CYS A 16 -7.99 -26.17 16.39
C CYS A 16 -8.79 -27.45 16.10
N PRO A 17 -9.99 -27.64 16.68
CA PRO A 17 -10.89 -28.71 16.26
C PRO A 17 -11.33 -28.44 14.81
N GLN A 18 -10.88 -29.28 13.88
CA GLN A 18 -11.38 -29.23 12.50
C GLN A 18 -12.85 -29.64 12.52
N PHE A 19 -13.76 -28.69 12.25
CA PHE A 19 -15.20 -28.96 12.16
C PHE A 19 -15.50 -29.83 10.92
N GLY A 20 -15.37 -31.15 11.11
CA GLY A 20 -15.26 -32.13 10.05
C GLY A 20 -16.13 -33.36 10.25
N ARG A 21 -17.41 -33.24 9.88
CA ARG A 21 -18.26 -34.35 9.40
C ARG A 21 -18.46 -35.55 10.35
N SER A 22 -19.42 -35.45 11.26
CA SER A 22 -20.35 -36.57 11.47
C SER A 22 -21.78 -36.11 11.71
N VAL A 23 -22.74 -36.81 11.10
CA VAL A 23 -24.19 -36.64 11.35
C VAL A 23 -24.59 -37.30 12.69
N GLN A 24 -23.67 -38.06 13.29
CA GLN A 24 -23.91 -38.83 14.51
C GLN A 24 -23.62 -38.02 15.77
N GLU A 25 -22.61 -37.14 15.75
CA GLU A 25 -22.29 -36.25 16.87
C GLU A 25 -23.27 -35.07 16.98
N SER A 26 -23.72 -34.50 15.85
CA SER A 26 -24.78 -33.48 15.87
C SER A 26 -26.10 -34.05 16.40
N ARG A 27 -26.45 -35.30 16.06
CA ARG A 27 -27.58 -36.03 16.66
C ARG A 27 -27.37 -36.31 18.15
N ARG A 28 -26.16 -36.64 18.60
CA ARG A 28 -25.83 -36.83 20.03
C ARG A 28 -25.99 -35.52 20.81
N LEU A 29 -25.47 -34.41 20.31
CA LEU A 29 -25.65 -33.07 20.92
C LEU A 29 -27.13 -32.67 21.01
N LEU A 30 -27.90 -32.86 19.92
CA LEU A 30 -29.35 -32.60 19.94
C LEU A 30 -30.10 -33.49 20.93
N SER A 31 -29.70 -34.77 21.10
CA SER A 31 -30.29 -35.62 22.13
C SER A 31 -29.92 -35.17 23.56
N PHE A 32 -28.70 -34.69 23.78
CA PHE A 32 -28.23 -34.19 25.07
C PHE A 32 -28.95 -32.92 25.51
N LEU A 33 -29.18 -31.99 24.57
CA LEU A 33 -29.96 -30.77 24.81
C LEU A 33 -31.43 -31.12 25.12
N ARG A 34 -32.06 -31.99 24.31
CA ARG A 34 -33.45 -32.43 24.54
C ARG A 34 -33.63 -33.18 25.87
N SER A 35 -32.62 -33.91 26.36
CA SER A 35 -32.69 -34.52 27.70
C SER A 35 -32.64 -33.52 28.86
N HIS A 36 -32.15 -32.29 28.64
CA HIS A 36 -32.05 -31.28 29.69
C HIS A 36 -33.33 -30.46 29.92
N GLU A 37 -34.23 -30.37 28.93
CA GLU A 37 -35.52 -29.68 29.07
C GLU A 37 -36.56 -30.48 29.87
N SER A 38 -36.37 -31.80 30.02
CA SER A 38 -37.36 -32.74 30.56
C SER A 38 -37.46 -32.77 32.11
N ASN A 39 -36.93 -31.77 32.82
CA ASN A 39 -36.82 -31.80 34.30
C ASN A 39 -37.35 -30.52 35.00
N LYS A 40 -38.67 -30.46 35.19
CA LYS A 40 -39.32 -29.79 36.35
C LYS A 40 -40.71 -30.40 36.61
N PRO A 41 -41.25 -30.30 37.84
CA PRO A 41 -42.03 -31.41 38.40
C PRO A 41 -43.54 -31.38 38.14
N LEU A 42 -44.11 -32.58 38.30
CA LEU A 42 -45.53 -32.93 38.32
C LEU A 42 -46.37 -32.04 39.26
N VAL A 43 -47.47 -31.49 38.74
CA VAL A 43 -48.64 -31.09 39.54
C VAL A 43 -49.83 -31.95 39.10
N ARG A 44 -50.44 -32.64 40.05
CA ARG A 44 -51.64 -33.46 39.83
C ARG A 44 -52.90 -32.58 39.77
N THR A 45 -53.74 -32.83 38.78
CA THR A 45 -55.20 -32.78 38.95
C THR A 45 -55.87 -33.74 37.97
N ASP A 46 -56.70 -34.65 38.47
CA ASP A 46 -57.39 -35.65 37.66
C ASP A 46 -58.65 -35.08 36.98
N ARG A 47 -58.91 -35.47 35.72
CA ARG A 47 -60.10 -36.24 35.32
C ARG A 47 -60.12 -36.57 33.82
N HIS A 48 -61.09 -37.42 33.45
CA HIS A 48 -61.07 -38.26 32.24
C HIS A 48 -62.00 -37.70 31.12
N PRO A 49 -62.32 -38.42 30.02
CA PRO A 49 -62.12 -37.92 28.64
C PRO A 49 -63.39 -37.35 27.99
N ASN A 50 -63.24 -36.68 26.83
CA ASN A 50 -63.86 -37.12 25.56
C ASN A 50 -63.56 -36.19 24.36
N ASN A 51 -63.76 -36.76 23.15
CA ASN A 51 -63.83 -36.15 21.82
C ASN A 51 -62.55 -35.50 21.20
N PRO A 52 -62.10 -35.98 20.02
CA PRO A 52 -61.10 -35.31 19.20
C PRO A 52 -61.75 -34.32 18.21
N SER A 53 -61.51 -33.01 18.37
CA SER A 53 -61.87 -32.01 17.35
C SER A 53 -60.95 -30.79 17.38
N ASN A 54 -60.37 -30.47 16.23
CA ASN A 54 -59.84 -29.16 15.81
C ASN A 54 -59.07 -28.30 16.83
N ARG A 55 -57.74 -28.45 16.88
CA ARG A 55 -56.82 -27.34 17.22
C ARG A 55 -55.55 -27.34 16.34
N PRO A 56 -55.30 -26.27 15.56
CA PRO A 56 -54.10 -26.17 14.74
C PRO A 56 -52.91 -25.56 15.49
N SER A 57 -51.72 -26.13 15.28
CA SER A 57 -50.42 -25.45 15.25
C SER A 57 -50.16 -24.37 16.33
N THR A 58 -50.26 -24.73 17.62
CA THR A 58 -49.75 -23.86 18.70
C THR A 58 -48.22 -23.78 18.69
N SER A 59 -47.56 -24.92 18.52
CA SER A 59 -46.09 -25.04 18.52
C SER A 59 -45.39 -24.09 17.54
N SER A 60 -45.87 -23.95 16.29
CA SER A 60 -45.20 -23.06 15.33
C SER A 60 -45.24 -21.61 15.80
N LYS A 61 -46.40 -21.15 16.29
CA LYS A 61 -46.60 -19.78 16.82
C LYS A 61 -45.78 -19.49 18.07
N GLU A 62 -45.35 -20.53 18.80
CA GLU A 62 -44.45 -20.40 19.95
C GLU A 62 -42.99 -20.35 19.50
N THR A 63 -42.56 -21.15 18.53
CA THR A 63 -41.24 -20.97 17.88
C THR A 63 -41.13 -19.64 17.13
N ASP A 64 -42.17 -19.19 16.44
CA ASP A 64 -42.20 -17.90 15.72
C ASP A 64 -42.04 -16.73 16.70
N LYS A 65 -42.73 -16.77 17.85
CA LYS A 65 -42.58 -15.79 18.94
C LYS A 65 -41.23 -15.87 19.63
N HIS A 66 -40.65 -17.06 19.77
CA HIS A 66 -39.32 -17.22 20.35
C HIS A 66 -38.24 -16.68 19.41
N LEU A 67 -38.33 -16.99 18.11
CA LEU A 67 -37.49 -16.42 17.06
C LEU A 67 -37.64 -14.90 16.97
N SER A 68 -38.86 -14.35 16.99
CA SER A 68 -39.05 -12.89 17.00
C SER A 68 -38.45 -12.27 18.25
N SER A 69 -38.63 -12.87 19.43
CA SER A 69 -38.03 -12.40 20.69
C SER A 69 -36.49 -12.45 20.68
N ILE A 70 -35.87 -13.40 19.96
CA ILE A 70 -34.42 -13.44 19.75
C ILE A 70 -33.99 -12.35 18.77
N LEU A 71 -34.71 -12.18 17.66
CA LEU A 71 -34.36 -11.22 16.60
C LEU A 71 -34.63 -9.75 16.98
N ASP A 72 -35.59 -9.50 17.88
CA ASP A 72 -35.84 -8.18 18.48
C ASP A 72 -34.83 -7.79 19.57
N HIS A 73 -33.97 -8.71 20.02
CA HIS A 73 -32.90 -8.39 20.96
C HIS A 73 -31.94 -7.36 20.35
N PRO A 74 -31.49 -6.32 21.09
CA PRO A 74 -30.76 -5.18 20.51
C PRO A 74 -29.43 -5.54 19.82
N LEU A 75 -28.85 -6.71 20.10
CA LEU A 75 -27.65 -7.22 19.39
C LEU A 75 -27.95 -7.75 17.97
N PHE A 76 -29.18 -8.19 17.69
CA PHE A 76 -29.59 -8.71 16.37
C PHE A 76 -30.40 -7.70 15.55
N ARG A 77 -30.94 -6.65 16.20
CA ARG A 77 -31.73 -5.58 15.56
C ARG A 77 -30.93 -4.60 14.71
N ILE A 78 -29.60 -4.75 14.62
CA ILE A 78 -28.73 -3.96 13.75
C ILE A 78 -28.89 -4.44 12.29
N VAL A 79 -29.97 -4.02 11.63
CA VAL A 79 -30.21 -4.27 10.20
C VAL A 79 -29.36 -3.29 9.37
N PRO A 80 -28.28 -3.71 8.68
CA PRO A 80 -27.28 -2.74 8.19
C PRO A 80 -27.66 -2.10 6.85
N ALA A 81 -28.65 -1.20 6.83
CA ALA A 81 -28.76 0.00 5.97
C ALA A 81 -28.33 -0.10 4.48
N LYS A 82 -28.51 -1.24 3.79
CA LYS A 82 -28.11 -1.66 2.41
C LYS A 82 -26.79 -1.15 1.77
N PRO A 83 -26.08 -1.96 0.95
CA PRO A 83 -24.78 -1.59 0.38
C PRO A 83 -24.74 -0.21 -0.32
N LEU A 84 -23.62 0.50 -0.14
CA LEU A 84 -23.26 1.63 -1.00
C LEU A 84 -23.19 1.14 -2.45
N PRO A 85 -23.81 1.82 -3.44
CA PRO A 85 -23.72 1.39 -4.82
C PRO A 85 -22.25 1.32 -5.28
N ARG A 86 -21.88 0.16 -5.83
CA ARG A 86 -20.75 0.04 -6.76
C ARG A 86 -21.10 0.80 -8.04
N ARG A 87 -20.10 1.33 -8.74
CA ARG A 87 -20.33 2.20 -9.91
C ARG A 87 -20.84 1.42 -11.14
N ASP A 88 -20.70 0.11 -11.11
CA ASP A 88 -20.69 -0.74 -12.32
C ASP A 88 -21.85 -1.77 -12.33
N GLN A 89 -22.89 -1.59 -11.50
CA GLN A 89 -24.14 -2.35 -11.58
C GLN A 89 -25.35 -1.42 -11.73
N ASN A 90 -26.23 -1.80 -12.65
CA ASN A 90 -27.30 -0.95 -13.20
C ASN A 90 -28.60 -1.06 -12.36
N ASP A 91 -28.47 -0.98 -11.04
CA ASP A 91 -29.54 -1.31 -10.09
C ASP A 91 -30.46 -0.10 -9.79
N ASN A 92 -31.55 0.00 -10.56
CA ASN A 92 -32.59 1.05 -10.46
C ASN A 92 -33.44 1.03 -9.16
N HIS A 93 -32.93 0.50 -8.05
CA HIS A 93 -33.65 0.32 -6.77
C HIS A 93 -32.93 0.89 -5.53
N ALA A 94 -31.84 1.64 -5.68
CA ALA A 94 -31.11 2.24 -4.57
C ALA A 94 -31.77 3.54 -4.05
N GLN A 95 -32.93 3.45 -3.37
CA GLN A 95 -33.65 4.61 -2.82
C GLN A 95 -32.82 5.47 -1.84
N ASP A 96 -31.82 4.90 -1.16
CA ASP A 96 -30.90 5.62 -0.27
C ASP A 96 -29.67 6.24 -0.95
N ALA A 97 -29.46 6.00 -2.25
CA ALA A 97 -28.36 6.63 -3.00
C ALA A 97 -28.31 8.17 -2.89
N PRO A 98 -29.42 8.95 -2.93
CA PRO A 98 -29.39 10.39 -2.66
C PRO A 98 -29.04 10.70 -1.20
N ASN A 99 -29.56 9.94 -0.23
CA ASN A 99 -29.33 10.16 1.20
C ASN A 99 -27.85 9.99 1.56
N VAL A 100 -27.20 8.92 1.07
CA VAL A 100 -25.79 8.67 1.36
C VAL A 100 -24.88 9.64 0.57
N ARG A 101 -25.27 10.06 -0.65
CA ARG A 101 -24.55 11.14 -1.37
C ARG A 101 -24.64 12.48 -0.65
N ARG A 102 -25.79 12.80 -0.02
CA ARG A 102 -25.96 13.98 0.82
C ARG A 102 -25.09 13.89 2.09
N LYS A 103 -25.21 12.81 2.87
CA LYS A 103 -24.33 12.56 4.04
C LYS A 103 -22.84 12.69 3.69
N LEU A 104 -22.41 12.12 2.56
CA LEU A 104 -21.01 12.19 2.10
C LEU A 104 -20.52 13.63 1.80
N ALA A 105 -21.42 14.56 1.49
CA ALA A 105 -21.09 15.97 1.26
C ALA A 105 -21.24 16.85 2.51
N GLU A 106 -22.06 16.44 3.49
CA GLU A 106 -22.36 17.18 4.72
C GLU A 106 -21.45 16.75 5.89
N ASP A 107 -21.26 15.44 6.11
CA ASP A 107 -20.31 14.85 7.07
C ASP A 107 -19.70 13.54 6.51
N PRO A 108 -18.58 13.63 5.77
CA PRO A 108 -17.88 12.44 5.27
C PRO A 108 -17.18 11.61 6.36
N LEU A 109 -16.94 12.15 7.56
CA LEU A 109 -16.21 11.44 8.62
C LEU A 109 -17.17 10.67 9.54
N GLY A 110 -18.32 11.24 9.93
CA GLY A 110 -19.37 10.52 10.62
C GLY A 110 -19.97 9.39 9.77
N LEU A 111 -20.10 9.60 8.45
CA LEU A 111 -20.47 8.52 7.52
C LEU A 111 -19.42 7.40 7.47
N LEU A 112 -18.13 7.72 7.59
CA LEU A 112 -17.08 6.71 7.68
C LEU A 112 -17.17 5.93 9.00
N ASP A 113 -17.38 6.60 10.13
CA ASP A 113 -17.58 5.96 11.44
C ASP A 113 -18.81 5.03 11.43
N GLU A 114 -19.93 5.45 10.84
CA GLU A 114 -21.15 4.64 10.64
C GLU A 114 -20.89 3.39 9.80
N LEU A 115 -20.06 3.49 8.75
CA LEU A 115 -19.66 2.36 7.91
C LEU A 115 -18.64 1.43 8.59
N ILE A 116 -17.77 1.95 9.46
CA ILE A 116 -16.86 1.14 10.29
C ILE A 116 -17.68 0.36 11.33
N ALA A 117 -18.54 1.05 12.09
CA ALA A 117 -19.35 0.46 13.14
C ALA A 117 -20.35 -0.61 12.63
N SER A 118 -20.85 -0.45 11.40
CA SER A 118 -21.71 -1.44 10.74
C SER A 118 -20.95 -2.57 10.01
N GLY A 119 -19.62 -2.63 10.12
CA GLY A 119 -18.80 -3.68 9.49
C GLY A 119 -18.78 -3.63 7.95
N ARG A 120 -19.02 -2.45 7.38
CA ARG A 120 -19.33 -2.25 5.95
C ARG A 120 -18.38 -1.29 5.20
N ALA A 121 -17.43 -0.69 5.90
CA ALA A 121 -16.41 0.15 5.29
C ALA A 121 -15.43 -0.70 4.45
N ASP A 122 -15.56 -0.63 3.11
CA ASP A 122 -14.54 -1.14 2.19
C ASP A 122 -13.51 -0.06 1.84
N HIS A 123 -12.40 -0.45 1.20
CA HIS A 123 -11.36 0.51 0.79
C HIS A 123 -11.89 1.60 -0.17
N ASN A 124 -12.97 1.34 -0.93
CA ASN A 124 -13.60 2.34 -1.79
C ASN A 124 -14.54 3.28 -1.02
N ALA A 125 -15.16 2.85 0.07
CA ALA A 125 -15.87 3.72 1.00
C ALA A 125 -14.87 4.66 1.70
N LEU A 126 -13.75 4.12 2.19
CA LEU A 126 -12.67 4.92 2.78
C LEU A 126 -12.11 5.95 1.79
N HIS A 127 -11.80 5.53 0.54
CA HIS A 127 -11.41 6.45 -0.54
C HIS A 127 -12.45 7.56 -0.76
N ARG A 128 -13.74 7.20 -0.87
CA ARG A 128 -14.83 8.15 -1.14
C ARG A 128 -14.96 9.17 0.00
N CYS A 129 -14.94 8.73 1.25
CA CYS A 129 -15.06 9.59 2.43
C CYS A 129 -13.87 10.54 2.56
N LEU A 130 -12.64 10.04 2.49
CA LEU A 130 -11.45 10.89 2.58
C LEU A 130 -11.37 11.89 1.42
N ARG A 131 -11.73 11.48 0.19
CA ARG A 131 -11.74 12.37 -0.98
C ARG A 131 -12.83 13.45 -0.90
N ALA A 132 -13.94 13.19 -0.22
CA ALA A 132 -14.98 14.20 0.05
C ALA A 132 -14.56 15.16 1.18
N HIS A 133 -13.85 14.65 2.20
CA HIS A 133 -13.24 15.46 3.26
C HIS A 133 -12.07 16.34 2.75
N GLY A 134 -11.40 15.94 1.66
CA GLY A 134 -10.50 16.80 0.89
C GLY A 134 -9.03 16.45 1.04
N SER A 135 -8.20 17.47 1.28
CA SER A 135 -6.76 17.33 1.56
C SER A 135 -6.49 17.70 3.02
N PRO A 136 -5.60 17.02 3.75
CA PRO A 136 -5.28 17.40 5.12
C PRO A 136 -4.66 18.80 5.18
N SER A 137 -5.30 19.71 5.91
CA SER A 137 -4.68 20.97 6.29
C SER A 137 -3.57 20.70 7.31
N THR A 138 -2.35 21.15 7.02
CA THR A 138 -1.25 21.13 8.01
C THR A 138 -1.67 21.96 9.24
N PRO A 139 -1.65 21.41 10.47
CA PRO A 139 -2.21 22.09 11.64
C PRO A 139 -1.42 23.34 12.02
N SER A 140 -1.96 24.51 11.65
CA SER A 140 -1.38 25.82 11.89
C SER A 140 -1.61 26.30 13.33
N LYS A 141 -0.76 25.79 14.23
CA LYS A 141 -0.79 25.92 15.70
C LYS A 141 -1.82 24.99 16.37
N LEU A 142 -1.58 24.70 17.65
CA LEU A 142 -2.49 23.94 18.51
C LEU A 142 -3.81 24.70 18.75
N PRO A 143 -4.97 24.07 18.55
CA PRO A 143 -6.14 24.27 19.37
C PRO A 143 -6.10 23.27 20.54
N ASN A 144 -6.30 23.74 21.78
CA ASN A 144 -6.51 22.85 22.92
C ASN A 144 -7.91 22.22 22.81
N ALA A 145 -8.02 21.11 22.09
CA ALA A 145 -9.28 20.41 21.84
C ALA A 145 -9.14 18.90 22.09
N ILE A 146 -9.26 18.51 23.36
CA ILE A 146 -9.46 17.10 23.75
C ILE A 146 -10.81 16.66 23.19
N GLY A 147 -10.83 15.75 22.21
CA GLY A 147 -12.09 15.12 21.75
C GLY A 147 -12.15 14.62 20.31
N PHE A 148 -11.36 15.17 19.38
CA PHE A 148 -11.45 14.76 17.97
C PHE A 148 -10.41 13.71 17.59
N SER A 149 -10.88 12.46 17.46
CA SER A 149 -10.11 11.34 16.87
C SER A 149 -9.62 11.73 15.47
N SER A 150 -8.30 11.81 15.33
CA SER A 150 -7.63 12.29 14.11
C SER A 150 -7.83 11.32 12.95
N VAL A 151 -7.81 11.83 11.71
CA VAL A 151 -8.26 11.05 10.54
C VAL A 151 -7.38 9.81 10.31
N GLY A 152 -6.07 9.89 10.56
CA GLY A 152 -5.16 8.76 10.55
C GLY A 152 -5.47 7.73 11.64
N SER A 153 -5.84 8.15 12.86
CA SER A 153 -6.24 7.21 13.91
C SER A 153 -7.54 6.45 13.59
N ARG A 154 -8.48 7.09 12.86
CA ARG A 154 -9.67 6.42 12.29
C ARG A 154 -9.30 5.42 11.20
N ILE A 155 -8.35 5.77 10.32
CA ILE A 155 -7.81 4.87 9.30
C ILE A 155 -7.16 3.63 9.94
N VAL A 156 -6.43 3.81 11.06
CA VAL A 156 -5.84 2.70 11.83
C VAL A 156 -6.89 1.85 12.54
N ALA A 157 -7.95 2.45 13.07
CA ALA A 157 -9.08 1.71 13.65
C ALA A 157 -9.79 0.85 12.59
N TRP A 158 -10.08 1.41 11.41
CA TRP A 158 -10.60 0.66 10.26
C TRP A 158 -9.67 -0.47 9.84
N TYR A 159 -8.37 -0.19 9.66
CA TYR A 159 -7.37 -1.20 9.29
C TYR A 159 -7.35 -2.36 10.30
N SER A 160 -7.42 -2.06 11.60
CA SER A 160 -7.39 -3.05 12.68
C SER A 160 -8.65 -3.94 12.68
N ALA A 161 -9.81 -3.39 12.31
CA ALA A 161 -11.06 -4.14 12.16
C ALA A 161 -11.17 -4.91 10.83
N ALA A 162 -10.50 -4.44 9.77
CA ALA A 162 -10.53 -5.06 8.45
C ALA A 162 -9.83 -6.43 8.39
N ASP A 163 -10.33 -7.32 7.54
CA ASP A 163 -9.74 -8.63 7.26
C ASP A 163 -8.49 -8.54 6.34
N PHE A 164 -7.79 -9.66 6.15
CA PHE A 164 -6.57 -9.70 5.34
C PHE A 164 -6.79 -9.40 3.85
N GLU A 165 -7.91 -9.84 3.26
CA GLU A 165 -8.23 -9.58 1.85
C GLU A 165 -8.50 -8.08 1.64
N SER A 166 -9.33 -7.48 2.49
CA SER A 166 -9.60 -6.03 2.50
C SER A 166 -8.33 -5.19 2.69
N ARG A 167 -7.41 -5.61 3.58
CA ARG A 167 -6.10 -4.95 3.79
C ARG A 167 -5.22 -5.02 2.53
N MET A 168 -5.16 -6.18 1.86
CA MET A 168 -4.35 -6.34 0.64
C MET A 168 -4.94 -5.56 -0.55
N LEU A 169 -6.26 -5.55 -0.71
CA LEU A 169 -6.96 -4.73 -1.71
C LEU A 169 -6.72 -3.22 -1.48
N PHE A 170 -6.76 -2.78 -0.22
CA PHE A 170 -6.42 -1.42 0.18
C PHE A 170 -5.00 -1.01 -0.21
N PHE A 171 -3.98 -1.81 0.15
CA PHE A 171 -2.59 -1.53 -0.21
C PHE A 171 -2.34 -1.58 -1.73
N GLY A 172 -3.04 -2.42 -2.48
CA GLY A 172 -2.96 -2.44 -3.94
C GLY A 172 -3.62 -1.25 -4.63
N SER A 173 -4.59 -0.60 -3.99
CA SER A 173 -5.33 0.54 -4.54
C SER A 173 -4.53 1.84 -4.43
N ARG A 174 -3.58 2.03 -5.36
CA ARG A 174 -2.75 3.25 -5.44
C ARG A 174 -3.53 4.57 -5.30
N PRO A 175 -4.72 4.77 -5.93
CA PRO A 175 -5.49 6.00 -5.74
C PRO A 175 -5.98 6.21 -4.30
N THR A 176 -6.22 5.12 -3.55
CA THR A 176 -6.59 5.18 -2.13
C THR A 176 -5.38 5.49 -1.27
N MET A 177 -4.24 4.84 -1.54
CA MET A 177 -2.97 5.11 -0.84
C MET A 177 -2.52 6.57 -0.99
N ALA A 178 -2.68 7.16 -2.19
CA ALA A 178 -2.35 8.56 -2.45
C ALA A 178 -3.23 9.58 -1.68
N VAL A 179 -4.45 9.20 -1.28
CA VAL A 179 -5.36 10.01 -0.45
C VAL A 179 -5.13 9.77 1.05
N VAL A 180 -4.86 8.52 1.42
CA VAL A 180 -4.63 8.09 2.83
C VAL A 180 -3.32 8.59 3.39
N MET A 181 -2.22 8.45 2.64
CA MET A 181 -0.87 8.70 3.15
C MET A 181 -0.61 10.14 3.62
N PRO A 182 -1.18 11.19 2.99
CA PRO A 182 -1.19 12.54 3.55
C PRO A 182 -1.70 12.64 4.99
N TYR A 183 -2.81 11.96 5.33
CA TYR A 183 -3.34 11.94 6.70
C TYR A 183 -2.40 11.18 7.65
N MET A 184 -1.86 10.04 7.22
CA MET A 184 -0.91 9.24 8.03
C MET A 184 0.39 10.00 8.34
N ALA A 185 0.86 10.86 7.42
CA ALA A 185 2.04 11.70 7.62
C ALA A 185 1.77 12.87 8.57
N VAL A 186 0.63 13.55 8.45
CA VAL A 186 0.24 14.66 9.36
C VAL A 186 0.03 14.16 10.80
N ASP A 187 -0.61 13.00 10.95
CA ASP A 187 -0.82 12.34 12.25
C ASP A 187 0.44 11.62 12.79
N ARG A 188 1.57 11.69 12.06
CA ARG A 188 2.89 11.14 12.43
C ARG A 188 2.93 9.62 12.64
N LEU A 189 2.05 8.87 11.99
CA LEU A 189 1.85 7.42 12.18
C LEU A 189 2.93 6.56 11.48
N GLN A 190 4.19 7.03 11.45
CA GLN A 190 5.31 6.39 10.74
C GLN A 190 5.57 4.95 11.17
N ASP A 191 5.61 4.69 12.49
CA ASP A 191 5.85 3.34 13.01
C ASP A 191 4.74 2.36 12.61
N MET A 192 3.49 2.83 12.49
CA MET A 192 2.38 2.00 11.99
C MET A 192 2.53 1.68 10.49
N ILE A 193 3.00 2.61 9.66
CA ILE A 193 3.31 2.30 8.25
C ILE A 193 4.47 1.31 8.15
N ILE A 194 5.49 1.44 9.01
CA ILE A 194 6.58 0.47 9.12
C ILE A 194 6.04 -0.92 9.48
N ASP A 195 5.11 -1.03 10.43
CA ASP A 195 4.48 -2.30 10.80
C ASP A 195 3.56 -2.88 9.72
N TRP A 196 2.88 -2.04 8.94
CA TRP A 196 2.17 -2.48 7.72
C TRP A 196 3.13 -3.03 6.67
N VAL A 197 4.29 -2.40 6.48
CA VAL A 197 5.34 -2.89 5.57
C VAL A 197 5.93 -4.21 6.07
N LYS A 198 6.20 -4.35 7.38
CA LYS A 198 6.60 -5.64 7.99
C LYS A 198 5.54 -6.72 7.73
N MET A 199 4.26 -6.43 7.94
CA MET A 199 3.15 -7.37 7.73
C MET A 199 3.07 -7.84 6.28
N VAL A 200 3.13 -6.91 5.30
CA VAL A 200 3.12 -7.27 3.88
C VAL A 200 4.39 -8.03 3.48
N TYR A 201 5.54 -7.75 4.10
CA TYR A 201 6.80 -8.48 3.89
C TYR A 201 6.74 -9.92 4.43
N THR A 202 6.39 -10.12 5.70
CA THR A 202 6.35 -11.44 6.35
C THR A 202 5.15 -12.29 5.95
N GLY A 203 4.02 -11.69 5.58
CA GLY A 203 2.80 -12.39 5.18
C GLY A 203 2.96 -13.31 3.97
N ALA A 204 4.04 -13.18 3.19
CA ALA A 204 4.36 -14.06 2.07
C ALA A 204 5.17 -15.31 2.46
N SER A 205 5.82 -15.34 3.64
CA SER A 205 6.67 -16.48 4.05
C SER A 205 5.94 -17.58 4.83
N SER A 206 4.63 -17.45 5.04
CA SER A 206 3.81 -18.37 5.83
C SER A 206 2.82 -19.12 4.93
N ASP A 207 3.24 -20.27 4.39
CA ASP A 207 2.45 -21.31 3.70
C ASP A 207 1.55 -20.93 2.49
N ALA A 208 1.37 -19.65 2.18
CA ALA A 208 0.45 -19.17 1.13
C ALA A 208 0.92 -19.42 -0.31
N GLY A 209 2.19 -19.81 -0.50
CA GLY A 209 2.86 -19.86 -1.81
C GLY A 209 2.21 -20.77 -2.86
N GLN A 210 1.49 -21.81 -2.44
CA GLN A 210 0.81 -22.75 -3.34
C GLN A 210 -0.63 -22.32 -3.71
N GLY A 211 -1.24 -21.40 -2.95
CA GLY A 211 -2.66 -21.04 -3.08
C GLY A 211 -2.93 -19.68 -3.72
N LEU A 212 -2.04 -18.70 -3.53
CA LEU A 212 -2.33 -17.31 -3.90
C LEU A 212 -2.29 -17.01 -5.41
N ALA A 213 -1.72 -17.90 -6.22
CA ALA A 213 -1.52 -17.71 -7.66
C ALA A 213 -2.81 -17.52 -8.47
N ASN A 214 -3.95 -17.99 -7.95
CA ASN A 214 -5.27 -17.85 -8.57
C ASN A 214 -6.16 -16.79 -7.88
N SER A 215 -5.62 -16.01 -6.93
CA SER A 215 -6.39 -14.98 -6.23
C SER A 215 -6.46 -13.67 -7.03
N LEU A 216 -7.57 -12.94 -6.89
CA LEU A 216 -7.73 -11.58 -7.45
C LEU A 216 -6.99 -10.50 -6.64
N LEU A 217 -6.08 -10.91 -5.73
CA LEU A 217 -5.40 -10.00 -4.82
C LEU A 217 -4.22 -9.27 -5.48
N PRO A 218 -3.99 -8.00 -5.11
CA PRO A 218 -2.80 -7.26 -5.55
C PRO A 218 -1.52 -7.96 -5.08
N THR A 219 -0.56 -8.12 -5.99
CA THR A 219 0.72 -8.77 -5.66
C THR A 219 1.46 -8.02 -4.54
N GLN A 220 2.18 -8.76 -3.71
CA GLN A 220 3.00 -8.21 -2.61
C GLN A 220 3.87 -7.02 -3.06
N ARG A 221 4.47 -7.11 -4.25
CA ARG A 221 5.27 -6.03 -4.86
C ARG A 221 4.46 -4.75 -5.09
N VAL A 222 3.23 -4.84 -5.57
CA VAL A 222 2.37 -3.66 -5.79
C VAL A 222 1.99 -3.02 -4.46
N CYS A 223 1.61 -3.82 -3.45
CA CYS A 223 1.32 -3.33 -2.11
C CYS A 223 2.53 -2.60 -1.49
N LEU A 224 3.72 -3.21 -1.52
CA LEU A 224 4.96 -2.62 -1.01
C LEU A 224 5.37 -1.36 -1.81
N MET A 225 5.27 -1.37 -3.14
CA MET A 225 5.54 -0.19 -3.95
C MET A 225 4.59 0.96 -3.63
N ASN A 226 3.29 0.72 -3.50
CA ASN A 226 2.31 1.76 -3.16
C ASN A 226 2.54 2.31 -1.73
N LEU A 227 2.72 1.42 -0.74
CA LEU A 227 3.02 1.79 0.65
C LEU A 227 4.24 2.73 0.73
N LEU A 228 5.36 2.31 0.14
CA LEU A 228 6.62 3.05 0.24
C LEU A 228 6.64 4.31 -0.64
N HIS A 229 6.04 4.27 -1.84
CA HIS A 229 5.98 5.42 -2.75
C HIS A 229 5.10 6.53 -2.18
N GLU A 230 3.85 6.21 -1.84
CA GLU A 230 2.87 7.24 -1.48
C GLU A 230 3.12 7.77 -0.07
N PHE A 231 3.66 6.97 0.87
CA PHE A 231 4.08 7.50 2.17
C PHE A 231 5.26 8.46 2.05
N VAL A 232 6.34 8.10 1.34
CA VAL A 232 7.48 9.01 1.13
C VAL A 232 7.06 10.29 0.41
N THR A 233 6.17 10.18 -0.58
CA THR A 233 5.64 11.34 -1.32
C THR A 233 4.77 12.24 -0.43
N ALA A 234 4.02 11.66 0.51
CA ALA A 234 3.23 12.39 1.49
C ALA A 234 4.09 13.06 2.57
N GLU A 235 5.06 12.34 3.15
CA GLU A 235 5.97 12.86 4.19
C GLU A 235 6.78 14.07 3.71
N ILE A 236 7.23 14.06 2.45
CA ILE A 236 7.94 15.18 1.80
C ILE A 236 7.04 16.44 1.66
N LYS A 237 5.72 16.26 1.49
CA LYS A 237 4.77 17.35 1.17
C LYS A 237 3.99 17.87 2.39
N TYR A 238 3.57 16.99 3.28
CA TYR A 238 2.64 17.27 4.38
C TYR A 238 3.23 16.94 5.77
N GLY A 239 4.23 16.06 5.82
CA GLY A 239 4.96 15.70 7.04
C GLY A 239 6.16 16.61 7.30
N HIS A 240 7.20 16.08 7.94
CA HIS A 240 8.42 16.82 8.32
C HIS A 240 9.46 16.86 7.19
N GLY A 241 9.04 16.74 5.94
CA GLY A 241 9.86 16.96 4.75
C GLY A 241 10.89 15.85 4.47
N ILE A 242 11.89 16.17 3.64
CA ILE A 242 12.83 15.20 3.09
C ILE A 242 13.65 14.47 4.15
N GLN A 243 14.11 15.13 5.22
CA GLN A 243 14.84 14.46 6.29
C GLN A 243 14.02 13.35 6.97
N SER A 244 12.72 13.59 7.12
CA SER A 244 11.78 12.63 7.73
C SER A 244 11.55 11.43 6.81
N ALA A 245 11.34 11.68 5.52
CA ALA A 245 11.22 10.65 4.50
C ALA A 245 12.50 9.80 4.34
N LEU A 246 13.68 10.41 4.49
CA LEU A 246 14.97 9.71 4.51
C LEU A 246 15.11 8.81 5.75
N ARG A 247 14.83 9.33 6.96
CA ARG A 247 14.83 8.52 8.21
C ARG A 247 13.86 7.35 8.13
N TYR A 248 12.65 7.58 7.59
CA TYR A 248 11.68 6.52 7.32
C TYR A 248 12.23 5.47 6.35
N PHE A 249 12.80 5.89 5.21
CA PHE A 249 13.36 4.97 4.21
C PHE A 249 14.50 4.10 4.77
N ILE A 250 15.39 4.70 5.57
CA ILE A 250 16.47 3.99 6.28
C ILE A 250 15.88 2.94 7.24
N ARG A 251 14.92 3.33 8.09
CA ARG A 251 14.22 2.40 9.01
C ARG A 251 13.49 1.26 8.29
N VAL A 252 12.99 1.47 7.07
CA VAL A 252 12.43 0.38 6.24
C VAL A 252 13.54 -0.52 5.68
N CYS A 253 14.70 0.02 5.29
CA CYS A 253 15.88 -0.78 4.93
C CYS A 253 16.43 -1.60 6.11
N GLU A 254 16.16 -1.20 7.37
CA GLU A 254 16.51 -1.98 8.56
C GLU A 254 15.67 -3.25 8.75
N ILE A 255 14.51 -3.38 8.10
CA ILE A 255 13.66 -4.58 8.13
C ILE A 255 14.37 -5.78 7.46
N LEU A 256 15.26 -5.52 6.48
CA LEU A 256 16.09 -6.56 5.89
C LEU A 256 17.14 -7.05 6.90
N PRO A 257 17.31 -8.37 7.11
CA PRO A 257 18.37 -8.88 7.98
C PRO A 257 19.76 -8.52 7.42
N PRO A 258 20.80 -8.38 8.27
CA PRO A 258 22.07 -7.79 7.85
C PRO A 258 22.76 -8.43 6.64
N GLY A 259 22.59 -9.74 6.40
CA GLY A 259 23.09 -10.40 5.19
C GLY A 259 22.32 -10.00 3.91
N ASP A 260 20.98 -10.00 3.97
CA ASP A 260 20.13 -9.73 2.81
C ASP A 260 20.10 -8.25 2.40
N LYS A 261 20.51 -7.33 3.30
CA LYS A 261 20.79 -5.92 2.94
C LYS A 261 21.75 -5.83 1.74
N PHE A 262 22.70 -6.76 1.62
CA PHE A 262 23.74 -6.76 0.58
C PHE A 262 23.55 -7.86 -0.49
N SER A 263 22.47 -8.64 -0.42
CA SER A 263 22.22 -9.77 -1.36
C SER A 263 21.67 -9.29 -2.71
N ASP A 264 22.21 -9.82 -3.81
CA ASP A 264 21.92 -9.38 -5.18
C ASP A 264 20.67 -10.04 -5.79
N SER A 265 19.67 -10.36 -4.96
CA SER A 265 18.39 -10.93 -5.38
C SER A 265 17.58 -9.94 -6.23
N LYS A 266 17.71 -10.07 -7.56
CA LYS A 266 16.99 -9.27 -8.55
C LYS A 266 15.47 -9.51 -8.54
N HIS A 267 15.03 -10.62 -7.95
CA HIS A 267 13.63 -11.08 -7.96
C HIS A 267 12.88 -10.82 -6.65
N ASP A 268 13.55 -10.38 -5.58
CA ASP A 268 12.88 -10.02 -4.32
C ASP A 268 11.93 -8.81 -4.53
N PRO A 269 10.62 -8.95 -4.29
CA PRO A 269 9.64 -7.87 -4.41
C PRO A 269 9.88 -6.72 -3.43
N PHE A 270 10.48 -6.96 -2.26
CA PHE A 270 10.76 -5.92 -1.27
C PHE A 270 11.97 -5.07 -1.68
N ARG A 271 13.12 -5.68 -2.02
CA ARG A 271 14.26 -4.95 -2.64
C ARG A 271 13.88 -4.27 -3.95
N ALA A 272 12.99 -4.85 -4.76
CA ALA A 272 12.45 -4.18 -5.94
C ALA A 272 11.62 -2.92 -5.62
N SER A 273 10.90 -2.92 -4.49
CA SER A 273 10.13 -1.77 -4.00
C SER A 273 11.05 -0.70 -3.41
N LEU A 274 11.99 -1.09 -2.53
CA LEU A 274 13.02 -0.22 -1.95
C LEU A 274 13.84 0.50 -3.02
N ARG A 275 14.27 -0.21 -4.07
CA ARG A 275 14.96 0.36 -5.24
C ARG A 275 14.15 1.44 -5.94
N SER A 276 12.83 1.25 -6.05
CA SER A 276 11.93 2.25 -6.64
C SER A 276 11.82 3.51 -5.76
N THR A 277 11.66 3.34 -4.45
CA THR A 277 11.55 4.45 -3.49
C THR A 277 12.86 5.22 -3.35
N SER A 278 14.00 4.53 -3.29
CA SER A 278 15.35 5.13 -3.39
C SER A 278 15.49 5.98 -4.66
N SER A 279 15.08 5.46 -5.82
CA SER A 279 15.12 6.19 -7.08
C SER A 279 14.26 7.46 -7.10
N ILE A 280 13.15 7.49 -6.36
CA ILE A 280 12.25 8.64 -6.24
C ILE A 280 12.85 9.68 -5.28
N LEU A 281 13.35 9.26 -4.11
CA LEU A 281 14.06 10.13 -3.16
C LEU A 281 15.27 10.80 -3.82
N ALA A 282 16.09 10.03 -4.54
CA ALA A 282 17.26 10.53 -5.24
C ALA A 282 16.89 11.51 -6.38
N THR A 283 15.83 11.21 -7.15
CA THR A 283 15.30 12.15 -8.16
C THR A 283 14.77 13.43 -7.53
N TRP A 284 14.10 13.33 -6.37
CA TRP A 284 13.61 14.50 -5.63
C TRP A 284 14.76 15.37 -5.13
N ILE A 285 15.79 14.77 -4.52
CA ILE A 285 17.03 15.45 -4.09
C ILE A 285 17.69 16.16 -5.29
N SER A 286 17.84 15.46 -6.41
CA SER A 286 18.41 16.04 -7.64
C SER A 286 17.62 17.26 -8.14
N ASN A 287 16.28 17.21 -8.06
CA ASN A 287 15.39 18.32 -8.46
C ASN A 287 15.42 19.52 -7.52
N HIS A 288 15.77 19.32 -6.24
CA HIS A 288 15.69 20.35 -5.20
C HIS A 288 17.07 20.67 -4.58
N SER A 289 18.16 20.29 -5.24
CA SER A 289 19.55 20.43 -4.78
C SER A 289 19.95 21.87 -4.43
N LYS A 290 19.36 22.86 -5.11
CA LYS A 290 19.56 24.30 -4.85
C LYS A 290 18.59 24.89 -3.81
N THR A 291 17.83 24.05 -3.10
CA THR A 291 16.91 24.47 -2.03
C THR A 291 17.51 24.20 -0.66
N THR A 292 17.22 25.08 0.32
CA THR A 292 17.72 24.92 1.70
C THR A 292 17.29 23.59 2.31
N LYS A 293 16.09 23.09 1.96
CA LYS A 293 15.56 21.77 2.38
C LYS A 293 16.51 20.59 2.10
N VAL A 294 17.38 20.66 1.10
CA VAL A 294 18.40 19.63 0.81
C VAL A 294 19.72 19.94 1.51
N GLN A 295 20.11 21.22 1.58
CA GLN A 295 21.35 21.68 2.24
C GLN A 295 21.30 21.51 3.77
N GLU A 296 20.10 21.61 4.37
CA GLU A 296 19.83 21.38 5.80
C GLU A 296 19.79 19.89 6.18
N VAL A 297 19.94 18.95 5.24
CA VAL A 297 19.93 17.51 5.55
C VAL A 297 21.21 17.13 6.32
N PRO A 298 21.12 16.49 7.51
CA PRO A 298 22.29 16.07 8.26
C PRO A 298 23.19 15.14 7.43
N VAL A 299 24.49 15.43 7.38
CA VAL A 299 25.48 14.73 6.53
C VAL A 299 25.39 13.20 6.68
N ALA A 300 25.45 12.67 7.90
CA ALA A 300 25.38 11.23 8.15
C ALA A 300 24.08 10.56 7.61
N LEU A 301 22.95 11.28 7.65
CA LEU A 301 21.67 10.79 7.10
C LEU A 301 21.69 10.74 5.56
N PHE A 302 22.40 11.68 4.94
CA PHE A 302 22.60 11.71 3.49
C PHE A 302 23.59 10.63 3.05
N GLU A 303 24.70 10.45 3.76
CA GLU A 303 25.72 9.42 3.50
C GLU A 303 25.15 8.00 3.62
N GLU A 304 24.38 7.72 4.68
CA GLU A 304 23.70 6.43 4.86
C GLU A 304 22.69 6.16 3.72
N PHE A 305 21.89 7.16 3.34
CA PHE A 305 21.00 7.07 2.19
C PHE A 305 21.76 6.82 0.88
N CYS A 306 22.94 7.42 0.69
CA CYS A 306 23.80 7.17 -0.46
C CYS A 306 24.31 5.73 -0.51
N MET A 307 24.78 5.19 0.63
CA MET A 307 25.23 3.80 0.71
C MET A 307 24.11 2.82 0.36
N LEU A 308 22.95 2.94 1.00
CA LEU A 308 21.79 2.08 0.73
C LEU A 308 21.31 2.21 -0.73
N SER A 309 21.24 3.43 -1.25
CA SER A 309 20.81 3.68 -2.64
C SER A 309 21.80 3.18 -3.69
N SER A 310 23.11 3.20 -3.39
CA SER A 310 24.16 2.59 -4.21
C SER A 310 23.99 1.06 -4.26
N GLN A 311 23.81 0.43 -3.10
CA GLN A 311 23.62 -1.03 -2.95
C GLN A 311 22.33 -1.55 -3.59
N LEU A 312 21.24 -0.77 -3.53
CA LEU A 312 19.98 -1.10 -4.20
C LEU A 312 20.01 -0.86 -5.72
N SER A 313 20.98 -0.09 -6.25
CA SER A 313 21.00 0.31 -7.66
C SER A 313 21.65 -0.74 -8.57
N ASN A 314 20.84 -1.48 -9.33
CA ASN A 314 21.30 -2.49 -10.32
C ASN A 314 22.34 -1.97 -11.33
N SER A 315 22.36 -0.66 -11.59
CA SER A 315 23.32 -0.01 -12.50
C SER A 315 24.42 0.76 -11.78
N LYS A 316 24.41 0.83 -10.45
CA LYS A 316 25.22 1.76 -9.61
C LYS A 316 25.01 3.25 -9.91
N TYR A 317 24.06 3.61 -10.78
CA TYR A 317 23.79 4.99 -11.20
C TYR A 317 23.56 5.94 -10.01
N TRP A 318 22.77 5.52 -9.02
CA TRP A 318 22.48 6.38 -7.85
C TRP A 318 23.70 6.57 -6.93
N GLY A 319 24.58 5.57 -6.82
CA GLY A 319 25.87 5.72 -6.13
C GLY A 319 26.85 6.65 -6.86
N ALA A 320 26.70 6.82 -8.17
CA ALA A 320 27.46 7.79 -8.96
C ALA A 320 26.84 9.19 -9.01
N CYS A 321 25.51 9.28 -8.88
CA CYS A 321 24.74 10.52 -9.02
C CYS A 321 24.56 11.28 -7.71
N LEU A 322 24.29 10.59 -6.60
CA LEU A 322 24.01 11.24 -5.31
C LEU A 322 25.18 12.07 -4.73
N PRO A 323 26.48 11.69 -4.88
CA PRO A 323 27.60 12.50 -4.40
C PRO A 323 27.68 13.92 -4.98
N LEU A 324 27.04 14.18 -6.14
CA LEU A 324 26.94 15.52 -6.73
C LEU A 324 26.11 16.50 -5.89
N TYR A 325 25.27 16.01 -4.97
CA TYR A 325 24.37 16.81 -4.15
C TYR A 325 24.70 16.73 -2.66
N HIS A 326 25.93 16.33 -2.31
CA HIS A 326 26.35 16.19 -0.92
C HIS A 326 26.30 17.54 -0.17
N PRO A 327 25.59 17.68 0.97
CA PRO A 327 25.32 18.98 1.60
C PRO A 327 26.56 19.83 1.92
N THR A 328 27.69 19.19 2.24
CA THR A 328 28.92 19.87 2.69
C THR A 328 30.13 19.68 1.75
N SER A 329 30.09 18.73 0.81
CA SER A 329 31.25 18.38 -0.01
C SER A 329 30.88 17.62 -1.30
N PRO A 330 30.27 18.29 -2.30
CA PRO A 330 29.91 17.65 -3.57
C PRO A 330 31.12 17.04 -4.29
N ASP A 331 31.06 15.74 -4.63
CA ASP A 331 32.11 15.04 -5.38
C ASP A 331 31.64 14.61 -6.76
N VAL A 332 32.40 15.03 -7.77
CA VAL A 332 32.14 14.76 -9.20
C VAL A 332 32.84 13.50 -9.71
N LYS A 333 33.82 12.96 -8.97
CA LYS A 333 34.59 11.77 -9.38
C LYS A 333 33.73 10.51 -9.59
N PRO A 334 32.71 10.20 -8.76
CA PRO A 334 31.85 9.03 -8.97
C PRO A 334 31.05 9.14 -10.26
N ALA A 335 30.51 10.34 -10.57
CA ALA A 335 29.78 10.62 -11.80
C ALA A 335 30.68 10.47 -13.04
N LEU A 336 31.87 11.08 -13.02
CA LEU A 336 32.85 10.99 -14.12
C LEU A 336 33.30 9.54 -14.37
N SER A 337 33.57 8.77 -13.31
CA SER A 337 33.95 7.35 -13.42
C SER A 337 32.82 6.52 -14.04
N TYR A 338 31.57 6.72 -13.58
CA TYR A 338 30.42 6.04 -14.15
C TYR A 338 30.14 6.41 -15.61
N MET A 339 30.36 7.67 -16.02
CA MET A 339 30.22 8.08 -17.42
C MET A 339 31.35 7.52 -18.31
N LYS A 340 32.57 7.39 -17.79
CA LYS A 340 33.73 6.84 -18.53
C LYS A 340 33.73 5.31 -18.67
N HIS A 341 33.11 4.58 -17.74
CA HIS A 341 33.19 3.11 -17.68
C HIS A 341 31.83 2.38 -17.61
N GLY A 342 30.72 3.12 -17.67
CA GLY A 342 29.35 2.64 -17.52
C GLY A 342 28.73 2.07 -18.81
N PRO A 343 27.38 1.94 -18.87
CA PRO A 343 26.69 1.28 -19.99
C PRO A 343 26.85 1.99 -21.34
N ALA A 344 26.87 3.33 -21.35
CA ALA A 344 27.02 4.12 -22.57
C ALA A 344 28.40 3.89 -23.24
N SER A 345 29.46 3.90 -22.42
CA SER A 345 30.84 3.67 -22.83
C SER A 345 31.10 2.24 -23.35
N ARG A 346 30.14 1.32 -23.18
CA ARG A 346 30.19 -0.09 -23.61
C ARG A 346 29.34 -0.38 -24.85
N GLY A 347 28.89 0.65 -25.58
CA GLY A 347 28.06 0.48 -26.78
C GLY A 347 26.70 -0.19 -26.54
N THR A 348 26.25 -0.29 -25.29
CA THR A 348 25.01 -0.99 -24.93
C THR A 348 23.80 -0.12 -25.29
N ARG A 349 22.79 -0.68 -25.96
CA ARG A 349 21.58 0.06 -26.38
C ARG A 349 20.89 0.73 -25.19
N ILE A 350 20.99 2.06 -25.12
CA ILE A 350 20.51 2.86 -24.00
C ILE A 350 18.98 3.04 -24.09
N HIS A 351 18.26 2.62 -23.05
CA HIS A 351 16.81 2.84 -22.95
C HIS A 351 16.46 4.33 -22.83
N PRO A 352 15.39 4.87 -23.45
CA PRO A 352 15.09 6.31 -23.44
C PRO A 352 15.00 6.96 -22.05
N THR A 353 14.53 6.24 -21.03
CA THR A 353 14.55 6.73 -19.63
C THR A 353 15.96 6.85 -19.06
N MET A 354 16.87 5.92 -19.40
CA MET A 354 18.28 6.01 -19.03
C MET A 354 19.00 7.12 -19.80
N ARG A 355 18.63 7.37 -21.07
CA ARG A 355 19.16 8.51 -21.85
C ARG A 355 18.89 9.85 -21.16
N LYS A 356 17.68 10.06 -20.61
CA LYS A 356 17.35 11.26 -19.83
C LYS A 356 18.18 11.37 -18.52
N HIS A 357 18.37 10.26 -17.80
CA HIS A 357 19.21 10.24 -16.60
C HIS A 357 20.70 10.50 -16.90
N LEU A 358 21.25 9.91 -17.96
CA LEU A 358 22.65 10.13 -18.38
C LEU A 358 22.90 11.55 -18.89
N LEU A 359 21.96 12.13 -19.65
CA LEU A 359 22.00 13.54 -20.04
C LEU A 359 22.07 14.44 -18.81
N ARG A 360 21.14 14.24 -17.85
CA ARG A 360 21.13 14.98 -16.59
C ARG A 360 22.45 14.84 -15.84
N LEU A 361 22.91 13.61 -15.60
CA LEU A 361 24.16 13.35 -14.88
C LEU A 361 25.34 14.08 -15.51
N SER A 362 25.38 14.15 -16.84
CA SER A 362 26.43 14.85 -17.59
C SER A 362 26.36 16.37 -17.42
N LEU A 363 25.16 16.95 -17.34
CA LEU A 363 24.94 18.39 -17.13
C LEU A 363 25.19 18.80 -15.67
N ASP A 364 24.65 18.05 -14.72
CA ASP A 364 24.82 18.33 -13.28
C ASP A 364 26.29 18.15 -12.86
N ALA A 365 27.00 17.15 -13.41
CA ALA A 365 28.46 17.01 -13.25
C ALA A 365 29.25 18.12 -13.96
N ALA A 366 28.82 18.58 -15.14
CA ALA A 366 29.48 19.70 -15.82
C ALA A 366 29.34 21.02 -15.03
N GLN A 367 28.17 21.30 -14.45
CA GLN A 367 27.97 22.46 -13.58
C GLN A 367 28.93 22.41 -12.39
N LEU A 368 29.01 21.28 -11.69
CA LEU A 368 29.90 21.12 -10.53
C LEU A 368 31.38 21.21 -10.93
N CYS A 369 31.78 20.68 -12.08
CA CYS A 369 33.14 20.86 -12.61
C CYS A 369 33.47 22.34 -12.87
N LEU A 370 32.53 23.13 -13.41
CA LEU A 370 32.73 24.57 -13.63
C LEU A 370 32.86 25.34 -12.31
N GLU A 371 32.03 25.02 -11.31
CA GLU A 371 32.12 25.60 -9.95
C GLU A 371 33.46 25.24 -9.27
N GLN A 372 33.96 24.03 -9.47
CA GLN A 372 35.26 23.55 -8.98
C GLN A 372 36.46 23.94 -9.89
N LYS A 373 36.24 24.70 -10.97
CA LYS A 373 37.24 25.12 -11.97
C LYS A 373 37.96 23.97 -12.71
N LEU A 374 37.34 22.80 -12.76
CA LEU A 374 37.78 21.61 -13.50
C LEU A 374 37.35 21.68 -14.97
N TYR A 375 37.93 22.63 -15.72
CA TYR A 375 37.48 22.97 -17.08
C TYR A 375 37.62 21.81 -18.10
N SER A 376 38.63 20.96 -17.94
CA SER A 376 38.83 19.74 -18.73
C SER A 376 37.68 18.74 -18.58
N GLU A 377 37.30 18.46 -17.33
CA GLU A 377 36.23 17.56 -16.96
C GLU A 377 34.85 18.13 -17.31
N ALA A 378 34.66 19.44 -17.20
CA ALA A 378 33.47 20.14 -17.67
C ALA A 378 33.29 20.00 -19.19
N SER A 379 34.33 20.30 -19.98
CA SER A 379 34.32 20.18 -21.43
C SER A 379 34.06 18.74 -21.91
N TRP A 380 34.68 17.76 -21.24
CA TRP A 380 34.42 16.34 -21.49
C TRP A 380 32.96 15.96 -21.17
N SER A 381 32.44 16.40 -20.02
CA SER A 381 31.06 16.09 -19.59
C SER A 381 30.01 16.71 -20.50
N LEU A 382 30.24 17.95 -20.98
CA LEU A 382 29.39 18.59 -22.00
C LEU A 382 29.45 17.85 -23.35
N THR A 383 30.61 17.30 -23.71
CA THR A 383 30.77 16.49 -24.93
C THR A 383 30.04 15.15 -24.82
N HIS A 384 30.08 14.51 -23.65
CA HIS A 384 29.27 13.32 -23.32
C HIS A 384 27.77 13.65 -23.34
N ALA A 385 27.34 14.80 -22.80
CA ALA A 385 25.96 15.25 -22.82
C ALA A 385 25.39 15.38 -24.25
N LYS A 386 26.17 15.91 -25.21
CA LYS A 386 25.76 16.07 -26.61
C LYS A 386 25.31 14.75 -27.27
N GLN A 387 25.92 13.62 -26.91
CA GLN A 387 25.56 12.28 -27.41
C GLN A 387 24.12 11.89 -27.04
N PHE A 388 23.57 12.45 -25.97
CA PHE A 388 22.19 12.22 -25.55
C PHE A 388 21.21 13.30 -26.04
N ILE A 389 21.71 14.43 -26.56
CA ILE A 389 20.88 15.49 -27.17
C ILE A 389 20.61 15.19 -28.66
N ALA A 390 21.63 14.79 -29.43
CA ALA A 390 21.49 14.41 -30.84
C ALA A 390 20.68 13.10 -30.98
N GLY A 391 19.35 13.21 -31.03
CA GLY A 391 18.42 12.08 -30.93
C GLY A 391 17.58 11.82 -32.16
N GLU A 392 17.58 12.74 -33.13
CA GLU A 392 16.66 12.73 -34.28
C GLU A 392 17.37 12.41 -35.60
N GLU A 393 18.65 12.74 -35.73
CA GLU A 393 19.42 12.49 -36.97
C GLU A 393 20.71 11.71 -36.68
N PHE A 394 20.75 10.45 -37.12
CA PHE A 394 21.91 9.80 -37.76
C PHE A 394 21.50 8.44 -38.38
N THR A 395 20.36 8.43 -39.08
CA THR A 395 20.14 7.43 -40.13
C THR A 395 21.06 7.83 -41.29
N SER A 396 22.26 7.26 -41.36
CA SER A 396 23.13 7.46 -42.52
C SER A 396 22.55 6.68 -43.70
N GLU A 397 21.76 7.35 -44.53
CA GLU A 397 21.21 6.78 -45.76
C GLU A 397 22.36 6.43 -46.71
N GLN A 398 22.71 5.14 -46.79
CA GLN A 398 23.27 4.59 -48.01
C GLN A 398 22.10 4.15 -48.91
N PRO A 399 21.97 4.68 -50.13
CA PRO A 399 20.89 4.30 -51.02
C PRO A 399 21.14 2.87 -51.54
N SER A 400 20.33 1.93 -51.07
CA SER A 400 20.19 0.59 -51.65
C SER A 400 18.80 0.47 -52.24
N GLU A 401 18.70 0.72 -53.54
CA GLU A 401 17.44 0.63 -54.26
C GLU A 401 16.93 -0.83 -54.26
N ARG A 402 15.78 -1.06 -53.63
CA ARG A 402 14.73 -1.90 -54.24
C ARG A 402 13.35 -1.63 -53.67
N SER A 403 12.55 -1.01 -54.54
CA SER A 403 11.10 -1.07 -54.61
C SER A 403 10.57 -2.52 -54.59
N ASN A 404 9.29 -2.82 -54.32
CA ASN A 404 8.09 -1.98 -54.34
C ASN A 404 7.02 -2.51 -53.31
N PRO A 405 5.73 -2.07 -53.25
CA PRO A 405 5.14 -1.65 -51.96
C PRO A 405 3.78 -2.33 -51.64
N GLN A 406 2.90 -1.59 -50.95
CA GLN A 406 1.58 -1.93 -50.38
C GLN A 406 1.65 -2.50 -48.94
N THR A 407 0.86 -2.04 -47.96
CA THR A 407 -0.31 -1.13 -48.01
C THR A 407 -0.22 -0.01 -46.95
N THR A 408 -0.80 1.16 -47.23
CA THR A 408 -0.74 2.39 -46.41
C THR A 408 -2.11 2.91 -45.96
N LEU A 409 -2.10 3.88 -45.03
CA LEU A 409 -3.21 4.69 -44.49
C LEU A 409 -4.20 3.96 -43.55
N GLY A 410 -4.70 4.58 -42.47
CA GLY A 410 -4.41 5.88 -41.83
C GLY A 410 -4.61 5.78 -40.30
N SER A 411 -3.94 6.56 -39.44
CA SER A 411 -3.89 8.03 -39.29
C SER A 411 -4.97 8.57 -38.34
N ASP A 412 -4.50 9.26 -37.29
CA ASP A 412 -5.19 10.28 -36.47
C ASP A 412 -6.42 9.86 -35.62
N GLN A 413 -6.61 10.34 -34.38
CA GLN A 413 -5.74 11.12 -33.47
C GLN A 413 -6.01 10.70 -31.99
N LEU A 414 -5.84 11.42 -30.87
CA LEU A 414 -5.77 12.85 -30.49
C LEU A 414 -4.68 13.10 -29.43
N LEU A 415 -4.36 14.38 -29.20
CA LEU A 415 -3.58 14.88 -28.06
C LEU A 415 -4.48 15.58 -27.02
N GLY A 416 -4.03 15.63 -25.77
CA GLY A 416 -4.60 16.48 -24.71
C GLY A 416 -4.30 15.96 -23.30
N GLY A 417 -3.73 16.74 -22.38
CA GLY A 417 -3.23 18.11 -22.49
C GLY A 417 -3.24 18.79 -21.12
N ILE A 418 -2.07 19.01 -20.51
CA ILE A 418 -1.94 19.76 -19.26
C ILE A 418 -0.84 20.79 -19.47
N CYS A 419 -1.25 22.04 -19.74
CA CYS A 419 -0.36 23.18 -19.67
C CYS A 419 -0.20 23.63 -18.21
N LEU A 420 0.91 24.29 -17.90
CA LEU A 420 1.10 24.99 -16.63
C LEU A 420 0.79 26.48 -16.80
N GLN A 421 0.13 27.06 -15.81
CA GLN A 421 0.11 28.49 -15.50
C GLN A 421 0.11 28.64 -13.98
#